data_AF-A0A9P4IM87-F1
#
_entry.id   AF-A0A9P4IM87-F1
#
_cell.length_a   1.000
_cell.length_b   1.000
_cell.length_c   1.000
_cell.angle_alpha   90.00
_cell.angle_beta   90.00
_cell.angle_gamma   90.00
#
_symmetry.space_group_name_H-M   'P 1'
#
loop_
_entity.id
_entity.type
_entity.pdbx_description
1 polymer ?
#
loop_
_entity_poly.entity_id
_entity_poly.type
_entity_poly.pdbx_seq_one_letter_code
_entity_poly.pdbx_strand_id
1 'polypeptide(L)'
;MSTKIGLPVPMPMLLPVTGTALVPFSAYFLFLSLRITYHRLSNRKYVGTKMGDSNEDPKDPLYCAYRSHSNYAENLPLALALCGVAELNGASRKTLAYSMTAFFVLRVLHAEFGMMIQSALGLGRILGYYGTQTWLTGMAIFNWVLVKDYWTAH
;
A
#
# COMPACT_ATOMS: atom_id res chain seq x y z
N MET A 1 -14.04 -14.19 -16.91
CA MET A 1 -15.10 -14.80 -16.07
C MET A 1 -16.00 -13.66 -15.61
N SER A 2 -17.27 -13.66 -16.03
CA SER A 2 -18.26 -12.66 -15.59
C SER A 2 -18.98 -13.24 -14.38
N THR A 3 -18.87 -12.59 -13.22
CA THR A 3 -19.52 -13.05 -12.00
C THR A 3 -20.92 -12.45 -11.95
N LYS A 4 -21.94 -13.30 -12.06
CA LYS A 4 -23.33 -12.91 -11.83
C LYS A 4 -23.57 -12.73 -10.33
N ILE A 5 -23.28 -11.54 -9.83
CA ILE A 5 -23.72 -11.13 -8.49
C ILE A 5 -25.01 -10.32 -8.68
N GLY A 6 -26.16 -10.98 -8.52
CA GLY A 6 -27.46 -10.34 -8.27
C GLY A 6 -28.10 -9.48 -9.36
N LEU A 7 -27.47 -9.27 -10.52
CA LEU A 7 -28.01 -8.47 -11.63
C LEU A 7 -28.20 -9.32 -12.90
N PRO A 8 -29.31 -9.14 -13.65
CA PRO A 8 -29.64 -9.95 -14.82
C PRO A 8 -28.64 -9.77 -15.99
N VAL A 9 -27.88 -8.67 -15.98
CA VAL A 9 -26.86 -8.38 -16.99
C VAL A 9 -25.49 -8.87 -16.51
N PRO A 10 -24.76 -9.71 -17.28
CA PRO A 10 -23.38 -10.05 -16.97
C PRO A 10 -22.53 -8.78 -17.02
N MET A 11 -22.27 -8.17 -15.87
CA MET A 11 -21.37 -7.03 -15.78
C MET A 11 -19.97 -7.53 -16.18
N PRO A 12 -19.28 -6.87 -17.12
CA PRO A 12 -17.86 -7.10 -17.30
C PRO A 12 -17.19 -6.82 -15.95
N MET A 13 -16.29 -7.70 -15.51
CA MET A 13 -15.43 -7.36 -14.37
C MET A 13 -14.66 -6.09 -14.76
N LEU A 14 -15.04 -4.96 -14.18
CA LEU A 14 -14.46 -3.66 -14.52
C LEU A 14 -13.04 -3.52 -13.96
N LEU A 15 -12.78 -4.13 -12.80
CA LEU A 15 -11.51 -4.01 -12.05
C LEU A 15 -11.01 -5.37 -11.51
N PRO A 16 -10.87 -6.42 -12.35
CA PRO A 16 -10.47 -7.75 -11.89
C PRO A 16 -9.07 -7.79 -11.26
N VAL A 17 -8.12 -7.00 -11.75
CA VAL A 17 -6.75 -6.99 -11.24
C VAL A 17 -6.68 -6.21 -9.93
N THR A 18 -7.26 -5.01 -9.90
CA THR A 18 -7.31 -4.22 -8.67
C THR A 18 -8.08 -4.94 -7.56
N GLY A 19 -9.17 -5.64 -7.90
CA GLY A 19 -9.96 -6.43 -6.95
C GLY A 19 -9.21 -7.62 -6.35
N THR A 20 -8.46 -8.36 -7.16
CA THR A 20 -7.66 -9.50 -6.66
C THR A 20 -6.48 -9.03 -5.80
N ALA A 21 -5.83 -7.93 -6.18
CA ALA A 21 -4.76 -7.34 -5.39
C ALA A 21 -5.26 -6.75 -4.07
N LEU A 22 -6.50 -6.24 -3.99
CA LEU A 22 -7.07 -5.70 -2.76
C LEU A 22 -7.04 -6.70 -1.59
N VAL A 23 -7.17 -7.99 -1.88
CA VAL A 23 -7.22 -9.06 -0.87
C VAL A 23 -5.93 -9.11 -0.04
N PRO A 24 -4.73 -9.30 -0.61
CA PRO A 24 -3.49 -9.29 0.18
C PRO A 24 -3.19 -7.92 0.81
N PHE A 25 -3.52 -6.80 0.15
CA PHE A 25 -3.32 -5.47 0.74
C PHE A 25 -4.17 -5.26 1.99
N SER A 26 -5.46 -5.59 1.95
CA SER A 26 -6.36 -5.48 3.11
C SER A 26 -5.98 -6.44 4.23
N ALA A 27 -5.57 -7.67 3.91
CA ALA A 27 -5.06 -8.61 4.90
C ALA A 27 -3.82 -8.06 5.64
N TYR A 28 -2.90 -7.45 4.90
CA TYR A 28 -1.70 -6.83 5.49
C TYR A 28 -2.03 -5.60 6.34
N PHE A 29 -2.99 -4.77 5.91
CA PHE A 29 -3.50 -3.66 6.71
C PHE A 29 -4.03 -4.12 8.07
N LEU A 30 -4.85 -5.18 8.07
CA LEU A 30 -5.40 -5.78 9.28
C LEU A 30 -4.29 -6.34 10.18
N PHE A 31 -3.28 -7.01 9.59
CA PHE A 31 -2.12 -7.49 10.34
C PHE A 31 -1.37 -6.37 11.07
N LEU A 32 -1.10 -5.24 10.40
CA LEU A 32 -0.45 -4.07 11.04
C LEU A 32 -1.33 -3.44 12.13
N SER A 33 -2.63 -3.33 11.89
CA SER A 33 -3.58 -2.76 12.88
C SER A 33 -3.70 -3.65 14.13
N LEU A 34 -3.76 -4.97 13.95
CA LEU A 34 -3.76 -5.94 15.04
C LEU A 34 -2.48 -5.87 15.86
N ARG A 35 -1.33 -5.68 15.20
CA ARG A 35 -0.04 -5.51 15.88
C ARG A 35 -0.02 -4.27 16.78
N ILE A 36 -0.52 -3.13 16.31
CA ILE A 36 -0.64 -1.92 17.13
C ILE A 36 -1.55 -2.18 18.33
N THR A 37 -2.69 -2.83 18.11
CA THR A 37 -3.66 -3.15 19.15
C THR A 37 -3.05 -4.10 20.19
N TYR A 38 -2.28 -5.09 19.76
CA TYR A 38 -1.54 -6.00 20.64
C TYR A 38 -0.54 -5.24 21.52
N HIS A 39 0.26 -4.34 20.95
CA HIS A 39 1.19 -3.50 21.73
C HIS A 39 0.47 -2.52 22.66
N ARG A 40 -0.72 -2.02 22.31
CA ARG A 40 -1.53 -1.17 23.20
C ARG A 40 -2.09 -1.95 24.39
N LEU A 41 -2.63 -3.15 24.12
CA LEU A 41 -3.24 -4.01 25.14
C LEU A 41 -2.19 -4.56 26.11
N SER A 42 -1.06 -5.03 25.60
CA SER A 42 0.04 -5.57 26.41
C SER A 42 0.60 -4.53 27.40
N ASN A 43 0.63 -3.25 26.99
CA ASN A 43 1.22 -2.18 27.80
C ASN A 43 0.20 -1.35 28.59
N ARG A 44 -1.08 -1.74 28.60
CA ARG A 44 -2.19 -1.07 29.32
C ARG A 44 -2.32 0.45 29.06
N LYS A 45 -1.76 0.95 27.96
CA LYS A 45 -1.90 2.35 27.52
C LYS A 45 -2.95 2.42 26.43
N TYR A 46 -4.15 2.86 26.82
CA TYR A 46 -5.32 2.92 25.93
C TYR A 46 -5.29 4.13 24.98
N VAL A 47 -4.57 5.21 25.36
CA VAL A 47 -4.43 6.43 24.56
C VAL A 47 -2.98 6.91 24.58
N GLY A 48 -2.35 6.98 23.42
CA GLY A 48 -0.97 7.44 23.24
C GLY A 48 -0.28 6.80 22.04
N THR A 49 0.52 7.57 21.32
CA THR A 49 1.43 7.10 20.25
C THR A 49 2.79 6.65 20.79
N LYS A 50 2.96 6.70 22.12
CA LYS A 50 4.23 6.43 22.81
C LYS A 50 4.01 5.70 24.13
N MET A 51 5.02 4.92 24.49
CA MET A 51 5.08 4.03 25.65
C MET A 51 5.77 4.70 26.85
N GLY A 52 6.38 5.89 26.69
CA GLY A 52 7.00 6.72 27.75
C GLY A 52 6.68 8.21 27.65
N ASP A 53 6.93 8.96 28.74
CA ASP A 53 6.67 10.40 28.90
C ASP A 53 7.86 11.29 28.43
N SER A 54 8.96 10.68 28.00
CA SER A 54 10.14 11.39 27.52
C SER A 54 10.06 11.69 26.02
N ASN A 55 10.36 12.94 25.68
CA ASN A 55 10.64 13.34 24.32
C ASN A 55 11.84 12.53 23.79
N GLU A 56 11.62 11.84 22.65
CA GLU A 56 12.65 11.27 21.77
C GLU A 56 13.39 10.02 22.24
N ASP A 57 12.67 8.90 22.47
CA ASP A 57 13.30 7.58 22.39
C ASP A 57 12.96 6.90 21.03
N PRO A 58 13.88 6.88 20.04
CA PRO A 58 13.68 6.19 18.75
C PRO A 58 13.59 4.66 18.87
N LYS A 59 13.56 4.13 20.11
CA LYS A 59 13.50 2.70 20.45
C LYS A 59 12.11 2.20 20.84
N ASP A 60 11.09 3.06 20.88
CA ASP A 60 9.75 2.62 21.27
C ASP A 60 9.07 1.77 20.17
N PRO A 61 8.85 0.46 20.42
CA PRO A 61 8.23 -0.44 19.44
C PRO A 61 6.81 0.00 19.05
N LEU A 62 6.09 0.70 19.94
CA LEU A 62 4.75 1.20 19.65
C LEU A 62 4.79 2.36 18.64
N TYR A 63 5.76 3.26 18.77
CA TYR A 63 5.96 4.37 17.85
C TYR A 63 6.34 3.89 16.45
N CYS A 64 7.24 2.90 16.35
CA CYS A 64 7.61 2.28 15.08
C CYS A 64 6.42 1.59 14.40
N ALA A 65 5.63 0.80 15.14
CA ALA A 65 4.43 0.16 14.59
C ALA A 65 3.36 1.16 14.15
N TYR A 66 3.18 2.26 14.89
CA TYR A 66 2.25 3.31 14.50
C TYR A 66 2.69 4.04 13.22
N ARG A 67 3.99 4.38 13.12
CA ARG A 67 4.55 5.04 11.93
C ARG A 67 4.47 4.15 10.70
N SER A 68 4.70 2.84 10.83
CA SER A 68 4.59 1.91 9.71
C SER A 68 3.15 1.79 9.20
N HIS A 69 2.18 1.70 10.10
CA HIS A 69 0.75 1.67 9.73
C HIS A 69 0.28 2.98 9.11
N SER A 70 0.63 4.13 9.67
CA SER A 70 0.27 5.44 9.09
C SER A 70 0.82 5.60 7.66
N ASN A 71 2.12 5.28 7.47
CA ASN A 71 2.74 5.36 6.15
C ASN A 71 2.07 4.42 5.13
N TYR A 72 1.69 3.22 5.56
CA TYR A 72 0.98 2.29 4.72
C TYR A 72 -0.44 2.79 4.39
N ALA A 73 -1.17 3.33 5.36
CA ALA A 73 -2.52 3.86 5.21
C ALA A 73 -2.59 5.10 4.31
N GLU A 74 -1.54 5.94 4.29
CA GLU A 74 -1.49 7.13 3.42
C GLU A 74 -1.24 6.76 1.96
N ASN A 75 -0.39 5.76 1.71
CA ASN A 75 0.05 5.43 0.35
C ASN A 75 -0.82 4.37 -0.34
N LEU A 76 -1.42 3.45 0.41
CA LEU A 76 -2.20 2.36 -0.16
C LEU A 76 -3.42 2.87 -0.97
N PRO A 77 -4.26 3.80 -0.47
CA PRO A 77 -5.41 4.29 -1.23
C PRO A 77 -5.01 4.97 -2.53
N LEU A 78 -3.91 5.73 -2.51
CA LEU A 78 -3.39 6.41 -3.69
C LEU A 78 -2.89 5.41 -4.74
N ALA A 79 -2.18 4.36 -4.31
CA ALA A 79 -1.70 3.31 -5.20
C ALA A 79 -2.85 2.52 -5.84
N LEU A 80 -3.88 2.18 -5.06
CA LEU A 80 -5.08 1.51 -5.56
C LEU A 80 -5.89 2.39 -6.52
N ALA A 81 -6.00 3.69 -6.24
CA ALA A 81 -6.67 4.64 -7.12
C ALA A 81 -5.95 4.75 -8.48
N LEU A 82 -4.62 4.92 -8.48
CA LEU A 82 -3.83 4.97 -9.72
C LEU A 82 -3.94 3.66 -10.52
N CYS A 83 -3.96 2.52 -9.83
CA CYS A 83 -4.12 1.22 -10.45
C CYS A 83 -5.51 1.04 -11.06
N GLY A 84 -6.56 1.43 -10.34
CA GLY A 84 -7.94 1.36 -10.82
C GLY A 84 -8.17 2.27 -12.03
N VAL A 85 -7.63 3.50 -12.01
CA VAL A 85 -7.68 4.40 -13.17
C VAL A 85 -6.95 3.81 -14.37
N ALA A 86 -5.76 3.23 -14.18
CA ALA A 86 -5.00 2.60 -15.25
C ALA A 86 -5.75 1.41 -15.86
N GLU A 87 -6.39 0.58 -15.03
CA GLU A 87 -7.18 -0.56 -15.47
C GLU A 87 -8.43 -0.13 -16.26
N LEU A 88 -9.11 0.93 -15.82
CA LEU A 88 -10.26 1.51 -16.52
C LEU A 88 -9.86 2.13 -17.87
N ASN A 89 -8.65 2.69 -17.97
CA ASN A 89 -8.08 3.23 -19.21
C ASN A 89 -7.56 2.15 -20.17
N GLY A 90 -7.78 0.86 -19.87
CA GLY A 90 -7.44 -0.24 -20.77
C GLY A 90 -6.00 -0.77 -20.65
N ALA A 91 -5.32 -0.51 -19.53
CA ALA A 91 -3.98 -1.06 -19.30
C ALA A 91 -3.95 -2.60 -19.34
N SER A 92 -2.81 -3.16 -19.77
CA SER A 92 -2.60 -4.61 -19.81
C SER A 92 -2.70 -5.22 -18.40
N ARG A 93 -3.64 -6.16 -18.24
CA ARG A 93 -3.91 -6.86 -16.97
C ARG A 93 -2.68 -7.54 -16.38
N LYS A 94 -1.80 -8.10 -17.23
CA LYS A 94 -0.57 -8.77 -16.78
C LYS A 94 0.40 -7.76 -16.18
N THR A 95 0.65 -6.66 -16.89
CA THR A 95 1.57 -5.60 -16.43
C THR A 95 1.11 -5.00 -15.12
N LEU A 96 -0.20 -4.77 -14.98
CA LEU A 96 -0.81 -4.24 -13.77
C LEU A 96 -0.70 -5.22 -12.58
N ALA A 97 -0.92 -6.52 -12.82
CA ALA A 97 -0.78 -7.54 -11.78
C ALA A 97 0.66 -7.65 -11.27
N TYR A 98 1.65 -7.63 -12.18
CA TYR A 98 3.06 -7.63 -11.81
C TYR A 98 3.45 -6.35 -11.07
N SER A 99 2.97 -5.18 -11.51
CA SER A 99 3.30 -3.91 -10.85
C SER A 99 2.72 -3.85 -9.43
N MET A 100 1.47 -4.30 -9.22
CA MET A 100 0.86 -4.37 -7.89
C MET A 100 1.56 -5.39 -6.98
N THR A 101 1.94 -6.54 -7.51
CA THR A 101 2.68 -7.55 -6.73
C THR A 101 4.05 -7.01 -6.32
N ALA A 102 4.77 -6.33 -7.22
CA ALA A 102 6.04 -5.68 -6.91
C ALA A 102 5.87 -4.58 -5.84
N PHE A 103 4.82 -3.76 -5.94
CA PHE A 103 4.51 -2.74 -4.92
C PHE A 103 4.21 -3.37 -3.56
N PHE A 104 3.45 -4.47 -3.52
CA PHE A 104 3.18 -5.21 -2.29
C PHE A 104 4.47 -5.73 -1.65
N VAL A 105 5.36 -6.35 -2.43
CA VAL A 105 6.64 -6.85 -1.93
C VAL A 105 7.51 -5.71 -1.41
N LEU A 106 7.60 -4.58 -2.12
CA LEU A 106 8.33 -3.40 -1.64
C LEU A 106 7.78 -2.88 -0.30
N ARG A 107 6.45 -2.90 -0.12
CA ARG A 107 5.79 -2.48 1.13
C ARG A 107 6.07 -3.44 2.28
N VAL A 108 5.99 -4.75 2.04
CA VAL A 108 6.32 -5.78 3.03
C VAL A 108 7.80 -5.68 3.42
N LEU A 109 8.71 -5.54 2.45
CA LEU A 109 10.13 -5.35 2.71
C LEU A 109 10.41 -4.08 3.51
N HIS A 110 9.74 -2.97 3.19
CA HIS A 110 9.90 -1.72 3.95
C HIS A 110 9.46 -1.86 5.41
N ALA A 111 8.31 -2.48 5.64
CA ALA A 111 7.75 -2.64 6.97
C ALA A 111 8.49 -3.68 7.82
N GLU A 112 8.84 -4.84 7.25
CA GLU A 112 9.51 -5.93 7.98
C GLU A 112 11.03 -5.78 8.06
N PHE A 113 11.70 -5.31 7.00
CA PHE A 113 13.17 -5.18 6.99
C PHE A 113 13.65 -3.75 7.23
N GLY A 114 12.84 -2.73 6.93
CA GLY A 114 13.23 -1.32 7.06
C GLY A 114 12.96 -0.70 8.43
N MET A 115 11.91 -1.13 9.14
CA MET A 115 11.51 -0.53 10.42
C MET A 115 11.60 -1.48 11.64
N MET A 116 11.61 -2.80 11.44
CA MET A 116 11.54 -3.77 12.56
C MET A 116 12.92 -4.28 13.02
N ILE A 117 13.94 -4.22 12.18
CA ILE A 117 15.29 -4.65 12.55
C ILE A 117 16.04 -3.46 13.15
N GLN A 118 16.27 -3.52 14.47
CA GLN A 118 17.01 -2.53 15.28
C GLN A 118 18.42 -2.19 14.77
N SER A 119 18.94 -2.91 13.78
CA SER A 119 20.26 -2.75 13.19
C SER A 119 20.27 -2.71 11.65
N ALA A 120 19.13 -2.42 11.01
CA ALA A 120 19.05 -2.38 9.55
C ALA A 120 19.60 -1.04 9.03
N LEU A 121 20.86 -1.09 8.60
CA LEU A 121 21.50 -0.18 7.63
C LEU A 121 20.45 0.53 6.77
N GLY A 122 20.57 1.86 6.64
CA GLY A 122 19.60 2.75 5.98
C GLY A 122 19.11 2.35 4.59
N LEU A 123 19.72 1.34 3.95
CA LEU A 123 19.29 0.71 2.70
C LEU A 123 17.85 0.19 2.73
N GLY A 124 17.39 -0.49 3.79
CA GLY A 124 16.00 -1.03 3.82
C GLY A 124 14.92 0.06 3.88
N ARG A 125 15.22 1.14 4.61
CA ARG A 125 14.35 2.32 4.73
C ARG A 125 14.34 3.14 3.44
N ILE A 126 15.51 3.34 2.83
CA ILE A 126 15.70 4.04 1.56
C ILE A 126 15.04 3.25 0.41
N LEU A 127 15.36 1.97 0.24
CA LEU A 127 14.82 1.16 -0.86
C LEU A 127 13.30 1.02 -0.78
N GLY A 128 12.75 0.83 0.42
CA GLY A 128 11.30 0.77 0.58
C GLY A 128 10.61 2.09 0.28
N TYR A 129 11.09 3.21 0.86
CA TYR A 129 10.52 4.54 0.64
C TYR A 129 10.67 4.99 -0.82
N TYR A 130 11.90 5.04 -1.33
CA TYR A 130 12.17 5.43 -2.71
C TYR A 130 11.55 4.46 -3.71
N GLY A 131 11.54 3.15 -3.43
CA GLY A 131 10.87 2.16 -4.28
C GLY A 131 9.37 2.40 -4.39
N THR A 132 8.70 2.77 -3.30
CA THR A 132 7.29 3.13 -3.37
C THR A 132 7.03 4.47 -4.03
N GLN A 133 7.92 5.46 -3.84
CA GLN A 133 7.79 6.76 -4.49
C GLN A 133 8.04 6.65 -6.01
N THR A 134 9.05 5.88 -6.43
CA THR A 134 9.30 5.62 -7.85
C THR A 134 8.17 4.84 -8.49
N TRP A 135 7.58 3.88 -7.78
CA TRP A 135 6.40 3.17 -8.27
C TRP A 135 5.19 4.10 -8.44
N LEU A 136 4.89 4.96 -7.46
CA LEU A 136 3.80 5.94 -7.55
C LEU A 136 4.00 6.90 -8.71
N THR A 137 5.19 7.48 -8.83
CA THR A 137 5.53 8.37 -9.95
C THR A 137 5.47 7.62 -11.28
N GLY A 138 5.96 6.38 -11.35
CA GLY A 138 5.89 5.55 -12.55
C GLY A 138 4.46 5.25 -12.99
N MET A 139 3.57 4.91 -12.06
CA MET A 139 2.15 4.70 -12.33
C MET A 139 1.42 5.99 -12.73
N ALA A 140 1.78 7.13 -12.13
CA ALA A 140 1.24 8.43 -12.52
C ALA A 140 1.64 8.80 -13.95
N ILE A 141 2.92 8.62 -14.32
CA ILE A 141 3.41 8.84 -15.69
C ILE A 141 2.74 7.86 -16.66
N PHE A 142 2.61 6.59 -16.29
CA PHE A 142 1.94 5.58 -17.12
C PHE A 142 0.48 5.94 -17.39
N ASN A 143 -0.26 6.39 -16.37
CA ASN A 143 -1.61 6.91 -16.53
C ASN A 143 -1.65 8.15 -17.43
N TRP A 144 -0.71 9.07 -17.27
CA TRP A 144 -0.61 10.25 -18.12
C TRP A 144 -0.38 9.87 -19.59
N VAL A 145 0.51 8.91 -19.87
CA VAL A 145 0.76 8.40 -21.22
C VAL A 145 -0.46 7.71 -21.82
N LEU A 146 -1.26 7.02 -21.01
CA LEU A 146 -2.52 6.41 -21.46
C LEU A 146 -3.59 7.45 -21.85
N VAL A 147 -3.63 8.58 -21.14
CA VAL A 147 -4.63 9.64 -21.37
C VAL A 147 -4.09 10.72 -22.32
N LYS A 148 -2.81 10.70 -22.70
CA LYS A 148 -2.19 11.74 -23.55
C LYS A 148 -2.97 11.98 -24.84
N ASP A 149 -3.52 10.92 -25.44
CA ASP A 149 -4.22 10.97 -26.72
C ASP A 149 -5.53 11.76 -26.62
N TYR A 150 -6.15 11.82 -25.43
CA TYR A 150 -7.30 12.69 -25.15
C TYR A 150 -6.93 14.18 -25.25
N TRP A 151 -5.73 14.55 -24.81
CA TRP A 151 -5.28 15.94 -24.77
C TRP A 151 -4.64 16.40 -26.09
N THR A 152 -4.02 15.49 -26.84
CA THR A 152 -3.39 15.80 -28.13
C THR A 152 -4.33 15.69 -29.33
N ALA A 153 -5.55 15.19 -29.13
CA ALA A 153 -6.59 15.11 -30.16
C ALA A 153 -7.43 16.41 -30.30
N HIS A 154 -7.10 17.45 -29.52
CA HIS A 154 -7.63 18.81 -29.65
C HIS A 154 -6.53 19.76 -30.11
#